data_AF-A0A645AYA7-F1
#
_entry.id   AF-A0A645AYA7-F1
#
_cell.length_a   1.000
_cell.length_b   1.000
_cell.length_c   1.000
_cell.angle_alpha   90.00
_cell.angle_beta   90.00
_cell.angle_gamma   90.00
#
_symmetry.space_group_name_H-M   'P 1'
#
loop_
_entity.id
_entity.type
_entity.pdbx_description
1 polymer ?
#
loop_
_entity_poly.entity_id
_entity_poly.type
_entity_poly.pdbx_seq_one_letter_code
_entity_poly.pdbx_strand_id
1 'polypeptide(L)'
;MSLVCEAQHCPNELRNELAEKFQHPVYTLYGCPDIMCLGIAGDCYQQEGLHIQEDHFYPEIINPVTSMVVADHQPGELVLTTLSREATPLIRYRTGATAILTHERCKCGRTSARITFIS
;
A
#
# COMPACT_ATOMS: atom_id res chain seq x y z
N MET A 1 -4.05 2.14 23.37
CA MET A 1 -5.05 1.56 22.45
C MET A 1 -4.86 2.25 21.11
N SER A 2 -4.99 1.53 20.00
CA SER A 2 -4.81 2.05 18.66
C SER A 2 -5.93 1.52 17.78
N LEU A 3 -6.31 2.29 16.78
CA LEU A 3 -7.33 1.91 15.81
C LEU A 3 -6.64 1.40 14.55
N VAL A 4 -7.20 0.38 13.94
CA VAL A 4 -6.76 -0.14 12.65
C VAL A 4 -7.93 0.01 11.68
N CYS A 5 -7.71 0.76 10.61
CA CYS A 5 -8.64 0.88 9.50
C CYS A 5 -8.26 -0.15 8.45
N GLU A 6 -9.13 -1.14 8.29
CA GLU A 6 -9.05 -2.17 7.26
C GLU A 6 -9.89 -1.74 6.08
N ALA A 7 -9.24 -1.32 5.00
CA ALA A 7 -9.90 -0.85 3.80
C ALA A 7 -8.98 -1.00 2.58
N GLN A 8 -9.56 -0.88 1.39
CA GLN A 8 -8.77 -0.73 0.16
C GLN A 8 -7.94 0.57 0.18
N HIS A 9 -8.39 1.59 0.94
CA HIS A 9 -7.64 2.81 1.25
C HIS A 9 -8.33 3.56 2.40
N CYS A 10 -7.56 4.15 3.32
CA CYS A 10 -8.07 5.06 4.34
C CYS A 10 -7.55 6.48 4.06
N PRO A 11 -8.39 7.42 3.57
CA PRO A 11 -7.96 8.78 3.30
C PRO A 11 -7.42 9.47 4.55
N ASN A 12 -6.42 10.34 4.37
CA ASN A 12 -5.79 11.07 5.47
C ASN A 12 -6.80 11.91 6.29
N GLU A 13 -7.81 12.48 5.64
CA GLU A 13 -8.86 13.27 6.31
C GLU A 13 -9.67 12.41 7.28
N LEU A 14 -10.19 11.27 6.82
CA LEU A 14 -10.91 10.31 7.66
C LEU A 14 -10.03 9.79 8.79
N ARG A 15 -8.76 9.48 8.49
CA ARG A 15 -7.79 9.01 9.49
C ARG A 15 -7.60 10.04 10.61
N ASN A 16 -7.46 11.32 10.25
CA ASN A 16 -7.27 12.41 11.21
C ASN A 16 -8.54 12.65 12.04
N GLU A 17 -9.72 12.63 11.41
CA GLU A 17 -11.01 12.76 12.10
C GLU A 17 -11.21 11.65 13.15
N LEU A 18 -10.93 10.41 12.77
CA LEU A 18 -11.02 9.26 13.68
C LEU A 18 -9.99 9.38 14.81
N ALA A 19 -8.76 9.78 14.49
CA ALA A 19 -7.72 9.93 15.50
C ALA A 19 -8.07 11.00 16.55
N GLU A 20 -8.68 12.11 16.12
CA GLU A 20 -9.17 13.17 17.00
C GLU A 20 -10.34 12.70 17.86
N LYS A 21 -11.37 12.09 17.25
CA LYS A 21 -12.56 11.63 17.97
C LYS A 21 -12.26 10.58 19.04
N PHE A 22 -11.36 9.65 18.73
CA PHE A 22 -11.03 8.54 19.62
C PHE A 22 -9.76 8.76 20.45
N GLN A 23 -9.07 9.90 20.27
CA GLN A 23 -7.84 10.26 21.00
C GLN A 23 -6.75 9.18 20.91
N HIS A 24 -6.71 8.46 19.79
CA HIS A 24 -5.79 7.34 19.54
C HIS A 24 -5.33 7.32 18.09
N PRO A 25 -4.09 6.89 17.82
CA PRO A 25 -3.60 6.81 16.45
C PRO A 25 -4.38 5.76 15.65
N VAL A 26 -4.62 6.09 14.38
CA VAL A 26 -5.30 5.23 13.41
C VAL A 26 -4.28 4.77 12.39
N TYR A 27 -4.14 3.45 12.23
CA TYR A 27 -3.23 2.83 11.27
C TYR A 27 -4.04 2.22 10.13
N THR A 28 -3.52 2.32 8.92
CA THR A 28 -4.13 1.71 7.74
C THR A 28 -3.49 0.36 7.46
N LEU A 29 -4.32 -0.65 7.21
CA LEU A 29 -3.92 -1.90 6.59
C LEU A 29 -4.58 -1.99 5.22
N TYR A 30 -3.76 -2.08 4.19
CA TYR A 30 -4.19 -2.22 2.81
C TYR A 30 -4.40 -3.70 2.46
N GLY A 31 -5.49 -3.95 1.75
CA GLY A 31 -5.80 -5.21 1.13
C GLY A 31 -6.57 -5.04 -0.18
N CYS A 32 -6.58 -6.11 -0.97
CA CYS A 32 -7.29 -6.18 -2.25
C CYS A 32 -7.97 -7.56 -2.31
N PRO A 33 -9.31 -7.65 -2.28
CA PRO A 33 -10.02 -8.93 -2.21
C PRO A 33 -9.59 -9.95 -3.27
N ASP A 34 -9.22 -9.48 -4.46
CA ASP A 34 -8.78 -10.33 -5.57
C ASP A 34 -7.41 -10.99 -5.32
N ILE A 35 -6.54 -10.30 -4.57
CA ILE A 35 -5.19 -10.76 -4.25
C ILE A 35 -5.14 -11.38 -2.85
N MET A 36 -5.45 -10.58 -1.84
CA MET A 36 -5.47 -10.99 -0.44
C MET A 36 -6.27 -9.94 0.33
N CYS A 37 -7.25 -10.40 1.12
CA CYS A 37 -8.22 -9.52 1.78
C CYS A 37 -7.55 -8.44 2.65
N LEU A 38 -6.46 -8.75 3.35
CA LEU A 38 -5.68 -7.83 4.18
C LEU A 38 -4.20 -8.21 4.17
N GLY A 39 -3.33 -7.30 4.59
CA GLY A 39 -1.91 -7.60 4.86
C GLY A 39 -0.99 -7.44 3.66
N ILE A 40 -1.44 -6.79 2.59
CA ILE A 40 -0.58 -6.47 1.44
C ILE A 40 0.39 -5.35 1.80
N ALA A 41 -0.12 -4.29 2.44
CA ALA A 41 0.68 -3.19 2.93
C ALA A 41 0.11 -2.61 4.22
N GLY A 42 0.92 -1.90 5.00
CA GLY A 42 0.45 -1.29 6.25
C GLY A 42 1.27 -0.09 6.71
N ASP A 43 0.62 0.79 7.46
CA ASP A 43 1.28 1.92 8.10
C ASP A 43 2.32 1.47 9.12
N CYS A 44 3.40 2.24 9.23
CA CYS A 44 4.24 2.22 10.43
C CYS A 44 3.91 3.43 11.31
N TYR A 45 4.58 3.54 12.46
CA TYR A 45 4.42 4.67 13.37
C TYR A 45 4.85 6.03 12.80
N GLN A 46 5.52 6.07 11.64
CA GLN A 46 5.81 7.32 10.92
C GLN A 46 4.63 7.81 10.08
N GLN A 47 3.72 6.91 9.68
CA GLN A 47 2.55 7.23 8.82
C GLN A 47 2.91 7.98 7.52
N GLU A 48 4.11 7.75 6.99
CA GLU A 48 4.63 8.31 5.74
C GLU A 48 4.59 7.24 4.64
N GLY A 49 3.39 6.80 4.26
CA GLY A 49 3.15 5.73 3.27
C GLY A 49 3.10 4.33 3.90
N LEU A 50 2.48 3.40 3.17
CA LEU A 50 2.22 2.03 3.60
C LEU A 50 3.34 1.10 3.16
N HIS A 51 3.99 0.43 4.10
CA HIS A 51 5.02 -0.57 3.81
C HIS A 51 4.40 -1.81 3.18
N ILE A 52 4.90 -2.20 2.01
CA ILE A 52 4.54 -3.45 1.35
C ILE A 52 5.31 -4.61 1.96
N GLN A 53 4.67 -5.78 2.05
CA GLN A 53 5.34 -7.03 2.37
C GLN A 53 6.02 -7.59 1.11
N GLU A 54 7.20 -7.06 0.78
CA GLU A 54 7.94 -7.36 -0.46
C GLU A 54 8.40 -8.82 -0.59
N ASP A 55 8.44 -9.55 0.52
CA ASP A 55 8.66 -10.99 0.59
C ASP A 55 7.48 -11.80 0.05
N HIS A 56 6.28 -11.24 0.09
CA HIS A 56 5.04 -11.88 -0.37
C HIS A 56 4.46 -11.26 -1.64
N PHE A 57 4.74 -9.98 -1.89
CA PHE A 57 4.21 -9.21 -3.01
C PHE A 57 5.29 -8.38 -3.69
N TYR A 58 5.42 -8.48 -5.00
CA TYR A 58 6.27 -7.61 -5.78
C TYR A 58 5.46 -6.43 -6.35
N PRO A 59 5.70 -5.19 -5.91
CA PRO A 59 4.97 -4.02 -6.38
C PRO A 59 5.61 -3.37 -7.60
N GLU A 60 4.75 -2.94 -8.52
CA GLU A 60 5.10 -2.08 -9.64
C GLU A 60 4.12 -0.91 -9.69
N ILE A 61 4.59 0.27 -10.11
CA ILE A 61 3.72 1.35 -10.58
C ILE A 61 3.89 1.43 -12.08
N ILE A 62 2.79 1.34 -12.83
CA ILE A 62 2.81 1.42 -14.28
C ILE A 62 2.08 2.66 -14.77
N ASN A 63 2.48 3.15 -15.93
CA ASN A 63 1.63 4.05 -16.69
C ASN A 63 0.43 3.24 -17.24
N PRO A 64 -0.83 3.64 -16.97
CA PRO A 64 -2.00 2.84 -17.32
C PRO A 64 -2.24 2.70 -18.84
N VAL A 65 -1.65 3.60 -19.65
CA VAL A 65 -1.75 3.60 -21.11
C VAL A 65 -0.64 2.75 -21.73
N THR A 66 0.61 2.97 -21.33
CA THR A 66 1.77 2.29 -21.96
C THR A 66 2.10 0.95 -21.31
N SER A 67 1.57 0.67 -20.12
CA SER A 67 1.89 -0.50 -19.28
C SER A 67 3.38 -0.64 -18.90
N MET A 68 4.16 0.44 -19.11
CA MET A 68 5.56 0.53 -18.72
C MET A 68 5.67 0.96 -17.26
N VAL A 69 6.63 0.38 -16.55
CA VAL A 69 6.96 0.76 -15.18
C VAL A 69 7.46 2.20 -15.16
N VAL A 70 6.97 2.99 -14.21
CA VAL A 70 7.44 4.35 -13.95
C VAL A 70 8.48 4.35 -12.83
N ALA A 71 9.31 5.40 -12.79
CA ALA A 71 10.29 5.56 -11.72
C ALA A 71 9.61 5.81 -10.37
N ASP A 72 10.34 5.56 -9.28
CA ASP A 72 9.91 5.94 -7.93
C ASP A 72 9.47 7.41 -7.87
N HIS A 73 8.52 7.68 -6.98
CA HIS A 73 7.88 8.99 -6.79
C HIS A 73 7.00 9.48 -7.96
N GLN A 74 6.89 8.71 -9.05
CA GLN A 74 5.96 9.02 -10.13
C GLN A 74 4.59 8.37 -9.89
N PRO A 75 3.48 9.08 -10.15
CA PRO A 75 2.14 8.53 -10.02
C PRO A 75 1.83 7.53 -11.15
N GLY A 76 1.08 6.49 -10.83
CA GLY A 76 0.57 5.55 -11.82
C GLY A 76 -0.37 4.51 -11.19
N GLU A 77 -0.62 3.44 -11.92
CA GLU A 77 -1.46 2.34 -11.45
C GLU A 77 -0.62 1.30 -10.70
N LEU A 78 -1.09 0.90 -9.52
CA LEU A 78 -0.48 -0.17 -8.73
C LEU A 78 -0.74 -1.53 -9.36
N VAL A 79 0.34 -2.23 -9.63
CA VAL A 79 0.38 -3.61 -10.10
C VAL A 79 1.09 -4.48 -9.07
N LEU A 80 0.53 -5.65 -8.79
CA LEU A 80 1.07 -6.58 -7.79
C LEU A 80 1.28 -7.96 -8.41
N THR A 81 2.41 -8.57 -8.06
CA THR A 81 2.69 -9.99 -8.32
C THR A 81 2.83 -10.72 -6.99
N THR A 82 2.11 -11.83 -6.81
CA THR A 82 2.20 -12.64 -5.59
C THR A 82 3.37 -13.60 -5.67
N LEU A 83 4.28 -13.57 -4.69
CA LEU A 83 5.51 -14.37 -4.70
C LEU A 83 5.39 -15.68 -3.93
N SER A 84 4.57 -15.73 -2.88
CA SER A 84 4.43 -16.88 -1.99
C SER A 84 3.08 -17.61 -2.09
N ARG A 85 2.18 -17.15 -2.97
CA ARG A 85 0.81 -17.67 -3.06
C ARG A 85 0.78 -18.88 -4.01
N GLU A 86 0.53 -20.07 -3.47
CA GLU A 86 0.61 -21.33 -4.24
C GLU A 86 -0.68 -21.68 -4.98
N ALA A 87 -1.85 -21.53 -4.34
CA ALA A 87 -3.11 -22.01 -4.91
C ALA A 87 -3.58 -21.19 -6.11
N THR A 88 -3.38 -19.88 -6.07
CA THR A 88 -3.83 -18.93 -7.10
C THR A 88 -2.81 -17.80 -7.23
N PRO A 89 -1.62 -18.06 -7.81
CA PRO A 89 -0.62 -17.03 -8.05
C PRO A 89 -1.14 -16.02 -9.06
N LEU A 90 -0.87 -14.74 -8.80
CA LEU A 90 -1.18 -13.63 -9.68
C LEU A 90 0.12 -13.00 -10.16
N ILE A 91 0.25 -12.82 -11.47
CA ILE A 91 1.42 -12.21 -12.11
C ILE A 91 0.98 -10.92 -12.76
N ARG A 92 1.61 -9.81 -12.36
CA ARG A 92 1.31 -8.46 -12.84
C ARG A 92 -0.19 -8.13 -12.82
N TYR A 93 -0.85 -8.41 -11.70
CA TYR A 93 -2.26 -8.08 -11.52
C TYR A 93 -2.45 -6.58 -11.37
N ARG A 94 -3.30 -6.01 -12.21
CA ARG A 94 -3.68 -4.60 -12.23
C ARG A 94 -4.75 -4.35 -11.18
N THR A 95 -4.40 -3.62 -10.12
CA THR A 95 -5.33 -3.34 -9.02
C THR A 95 -6.34 -2.24 -9.33
N GLY A 96 -6.10 -1.46 -10.39
CA GLY A 96 -6.87 -0.25 -10.72
C GLY A 96 -6.66 0.92 -9.76
N ALA A 97 -5.87 0.77 -8.69
CA ALA A 97 -5.62 1.82 -7.73
C ALA A 97 -4.48 2.74 -8.19
N THR A 98 -4.67 4.05 -8.07
CA THR A 98 -3.64 5.05 -8.36
C THR A 98 -2.76 5.28 -7.14
N ALA A 99 -1.46 5.06 -7.29
CA ALA A 99 -0.51 5.19 -6.20
C ALA A 99 0.86 5.70 -6.68
N ILE A 100 1.69 6.06 -5.69
CA ILE A 100 3.10 6.36 -5.83
C ILE A 100 3.86 5.31 -5.04
N LEU A 101 4.97 4.81 -5.60
CA LEU A 101 5.88 3.86 -4.95
C LEU A 101 7.21 4.55 -4.64
N THR A 102 7.80 4.21 -3.50
CA THR A 102 9.16 4.60 -3.14
C THR A 102 9.88 3.48 -2.42
N HIS A 103 11.13 3.25 -2.80
CA HIS A 103 12.06 2.34 -2.13
C HIS A 103 13.00 3.08 -1.16
N GLU A 104 12.75 4.37 -0.91
CA GLU A 104 13.52 5.11 0.07
C GLU A 104 13.32 4.56 1.47
N ARG A 105 14.44 4.35 2.16
CA ARG A 105 14.46 3.82 3.52
C ARG A 105 13.60 4.70 4.44
N CYS A 106 12.65 4.06 5.12
CA CYS A 106 11.81 4.77 6.07
C CYS A 106 12.57 5.10 7.35
N LYS A 107 12.22 6.23 7.98
CA LYS A 107 12.70 6.63 9.31
C LYS A 107 12.33 5.62 10.41
N CYS A 108 11.38 4.72 10.15
CA CYS A 108 11.04 3.61 11.04
C CYS A 108 12.11 2.50 11.09
N GLY A 109 13.11 2.55 10.19
CA GLY A 109 14.20 1.59 10.09
C GLY A 109 13.98 0.48 9.06
N ARG A 110 12.72 0.22 8.66
CA ARG A 110 12.37 -0.75 7.61
C ARG A 110 12.91 -0.31 6.25
N THR A 111 13.29 -1.30 5.46
CA THR A 111 13.78 -1.15 4.10
C THR A 111 12.73 -1.46 3.05
N SER A 112 11.55 -1.94 3.46
CA SER A 112 10.53 -2.31 2.49
C SER A 112 9.94 -1.09 1.79
N ALA A 113 9.65 -1.26 0.51
CA ALA A 113 9.02 -0.26 -0.33
C ALA A 113 7.71 0.23 0.28
N ARG A 114 7.41 1.50 0.04
CA ARG A 114 6.21 2.17 0.54
C ARG A 114 5.34 2.63 -0.61
N ILE A 115 4.04 2.43 -0.47
CA ILE A 115 3.03 3.00 -1.36
C ILE A 115 2.24 4.10 -0.69
N THR A 116 1.92 5.12 -1.48
CA THR A 116 1.03 6.20 -1.09
C THR A 116 -0.06 6.32 -2.14
N PHE A 117 -1.31 6.10 -1.75
CA PHE A 117 -2.45 6.27 -2.65
C PHE A 117 -2.70 7.75 -2.94
N ILE A 118 -3.08 8.03 -4.17
CA ILE A 118 -3.51 9.38 -4.60
C ILE A 118 -5.03 9.38 -4.60
N SER A 119 -5.63 10.07 -3.63
CA SER A 119 -7.07 10.30 -3.49
C SER A 119 -7.32 11.73 -3.06
#